data_AF-A0A7K2NYG0-F1
#
_entry.id   AF-A0A7K2NYG0-F1
#
_cell.length_a   1.000
_cell.length_b   1.000
_cell.length_c   1.000
_cell.angle_alpha   90.00
_cell.angle_beta   90.00
_cell.angle_gamma   90.00
#
_symmetry.space_group_name_H-M   'P 1'
#
loop_
_entity.id
_entity.type
_entity.pdbx_description
1 polymer ?
#
loop_
_entity_poly.entity_id
_entity_poly.type
_entity_poly.pdbx_seq_one_letter_code
_entity_poly.pdbx_strand_id
1 'polypeptide(L)' 'MKVRLAEERDFPGFLGLAGQVEHWFGPMVEDAGFHDAVREHIHGGAALVAVAPGPDTDVSPGAGTELL' A
#
# COMPACT_ATOMS: atom_id res chain seq x y z
N MET A 1 5.63 3.94 -10.85
CA MET A 1 5.39 2.96 -9.77
C MET A 1 6.54 3.09 -8.78
N LYS A 2 6.26 3.22 -7.48
CA LYS A 2 7.28 3.37 -6.42
C LYS A 2 7.11 2.25 -5.39
N VAL A 3 8.18 1.56 -5.01
CA VAL A 3 8.15 0.56 -3.93
C VAL A 3 8.68 1.20 -2.65
N ARG A 4 8.02 0.95 -1.52
CA ARG A 4 8.45 1.40 -0.19
C ARG A 4 8.23 0.31 0.87
N LEU A 5 8.89 0.46 2.01
CA LEU A 5 8.55 -0.31 3.20
C LEU A 5 7.07 -0.11 3.54
N ALA A 6 6.43 -1.21 3.93
CA ALA A 6 5.09 -1.21 4.46
C ALA A 6 5.07 -0.56 5.84
N GLU A 7 3.95 0.07 6.16
CA GLU A 7 3.63 0.61 7.47
C GLU A 7 2.33 -0.02 7.96
N GLU A 8 1.99 0.18 9.24
CA GLU A 8 0.81 -0.43 9.86
C GLU A 8 -0.50 -0.12 9.11
N ARG A 9 -0.60 1.08 8.51
CA ARG A 9 -1.72 1.50 7.66
C ARG A 9 -1.92 0.65 6.41
N ASP A 10 -0.90 -0.07 5.95
CA ASP A 10 -0.95 -0.89 4.75
C ASP A 10 -1.49 -2.31 5.04
N PHE A 11 -1.62 -2.71 6.31
CA PHE A 11 -2.11 -4.03 6.72
C PHE A 11 -3.44 -4.43 6.03
N PRO A 12 -4.48 -3.58 5.98
CA PRO A 12 -5.72 -3.92 5.28
C PRO A 12 -5.52 -4.20 3.78
N GLY A 13 -4.52 -3.58 3.15
CA GLY A 13 -4.16 -3.83 1.75
C GLY A 13 -3.59 -5.22 1.53
N PHE A 14 -2.77 -5.72 2.46
CA PHE A 14 -2.28 -7.11 2.42
C PHE A 14 -3.42 -8.12 2.54
N LEU A 15 -4.39 -7.88 3.43
CA LEU A 15 -5.58 -8.72 3.55
C LEU A 15 -6.42 -8.70 2.26
N GLY A 16 -6.61 -7.52 1.67
CA GLY A 16 -7.33 -7.37 0.41
C GLY A 16 -6.66 -8.12 -0.75
N LEU A 17 -5.33 -8.15 -0.81
CA LEU A 17 -4.59 -8.93 -1.82
C LEU A 17 -4.66 -10.44 -1.56
N ALA A 18 -4.51 -10.87 -0.31
CA ALA A 18 -4.64 -12.27 0.06
C ALA A 18 -6.04 -12.82 -0.25
N GLY A 19 -7.08 -12.01 -0.05
CA GLY A 19 -8.47 -12.39 -0.36
C GLY A 19 -8.72 -12.71 -1.83
N GLN A 20 -7.98 -12.07 -2.74
CA GLN A 20 -8.12 -12.30 -4.18
C GLN A 20 -7.77 -13.73 -4.60
N VAL A 21 -6.97 -14.44 -3.79
CA VAL A 21 -6.50 -15.79 -4.09
C VAL A 21 -7.14 -16.85 -3.19
N GLU A 22 -8.16 -16.52 -2.40
CA GLU A 22 -8.88 -17.48 -1.54
C GLU A 22 -9.40 -18.70 -2.29
N HIS A 23 -9.81 -18.51 -3.55
CA HIS A 23 -10.26 -19.61 -4.41
C HIS A 23 -9.18 -20.67 -4.69
N TRP A 24 -7.90 -20.36 -4.48
CA TRP A 24 -6.77 -21.29 -4.62
C TRP A 24 -6.22 -21.79 -3.29
N PHE A 25 -6.24 -20.95 -2.24
CA PHE A 25 -5.58 -21.25 -0.96
C PHE A 25 -6.54 -21.48 0.21
N GLY A 26 -7.85 -21.32 -0.01
CA GLY A 26 -8.86 -21.36 1.05
C GLY A 26 -8.92 -20.06 1.88
N PRO A 27 -9.70 -20.06 2.97
CA PRO A 27 -9.98 -18.88 3.82
C PRO A 27 -8.76 -18.52 4.69
N MET A 28 -7.72 -17.99 4.06
CA MET A 28 -6.46 -17.60 4.71
C MET A 28 -6.55 -16.19 5.33
N VAL A 29 -7.47 -15.36 4.83
CA VAL A 29 -7.62 -13.97 5.30
C VAL A 29 -8.25 -13.90 6.69
N GLU A 30 -9.02 -14.90 7.13
CA GLU A 30 -9.55 -14.94 8.49
C GLU A 30 -8.59 -15.58 9.50
N ASP A 31 -7.45 -16.12 9.05
CA ASP A 31 -6.49 -16.78 9.93
C ASP A 31 -5.71 -15.77 10.78
N ALA A 32 -5.81 -15.88 12.11
CA ALA A 32 -5.12 -15.00 13.04
C ALA A 32 -3.58 -15.14 12.93
N GLY A 33 -3.07 -16.33 12.64
CA GLY A 33 -1.64 -16.56 12.43
C GLY A 33 -1.11 -15.82 11.20
N PHE A 34 -1.89 -15.74 10.14
CA PHE A 34 -1.58 -14.92 8.97
C PHE A 34 -1.52 -13.44 9.31
N HIS A 35 -2.48 -12.94 10.10
CA HIS A 35 -2.48 -11.54 10.54
C HIS A 35 -1.23 -11.20 11.33
N ASP A 36 -0.88 -12.06 12.29
CA ASP A 36 0.29 -11.88 13.14
C ASP A 36 1.58 -11.88 12.31
N ALA A 37 1.71 -12.83 11.37
CA ALA A 37 2.88 -12.90 10.49
C ALA A 37 3.03 -11.64 9.62
N VAL A 38 1.95 -11.12 9.05
CA VAL A 38 2.00 -9.88 8.25
C VAL A 38 2.41 -8.70 9.11
N ARG A 39 1.83 -8.54 10.31
CA ARG A 39 2.19 -7.46 11.23
C ARG A 39 3.64 -7.57 11.69
N GLU A 40 4.14 -8.77 11.98
CA GLU A 40 5.54 -9.00 12.33
C GLU A 40 6.48 -8.51 11.22
N HIS A 41 6.16 -8.83 9.95
CA HIS A 41 6.97 -8.39 8.81
C HIS A 41 6.87 -6.88 8.56
N ILE A 42 5.72 -6.25 8.83
CA ILE A 42 5.58 -4.79 8.79
C ILE A 42 6.48 -4.15 9.86
N HIS A 43 6.35 -4.58 11.12
CA HIS A 43 7.13 -4.03 12.23
C HIS A 43 8.63 -4.31 12.09
N GLY A 44 9.01 -5.46 11.55
CA GLY A 44 10.39 -5.85 11.29
C GLY A 44 11.02 -5.17 10.06
N GLY A 45 10.26 -4.37 9.30
CA GLY A 45 10.76 -3.73 8.08
C GLY A 45 11.07 -4.72 6.94
N ALA A 46 10.39 -5.87 6.92
CA ALA A 46 10.53 -6.91 5.90
C ALA A 46 9.42 -6.88 4.84
N ALA A 47 8.30 -6.20 5.11
CA ALA A 47 7.19 -6.04 4.16
C ALA A 47 7.36 -4.81 3.25
N LEU A 48 6.99 -4.95 1.98
CA LEU A 48 7.07 -3.91 0.95
C LEU A 48 5.70 -3.71 0.29
N VAL A 49 5.40 -2.46 -0.09
CA VAL A 49 4.21 -2.11 -0.88
C VAL A 49 4.61 -1.36 -2.15
N ALA A 50 3.92 -1.66 -3.24
CA ALA A 50 4.01 -0.91 -4.47
C ALA A 50 2.92 0.16 -4.52
N VAL A 51 3.33 1.41 -4.67
CA VAL A 51 2.46 2.57 -4.78
C VAL A 51 2.30 2.92 -6.25
N ALA A 52 1.05 2.96 -6.70
CA ALA A 52 0.71 3.52 -8.00
C ALA A 52 1.12 5.00 -8.03
N PRO A 53 1.63 5.52 -9.16
CA PRO A 53 1.78 6.96 -9.28
C PRO A 53 0.41 7.60 -9.02
N GLY A 54 0.37 8.61 -8.13
CA GLY A 54 -0.85 9.39 -7.93
C GLY A 54 -1.25 10.08 -9.23
N PRO A 55 -2.49 10.59 -9.37
CA PRO A 55 -2.77 11.53 -10.44
C PRO A 55 -1.75 12.66 -10.32
N ASP A 56 -1.05 12.99 -11.41
CA ASP A 56 -0.16 14.14 -11.46
C ASP A 56 -0.99 15.38 -11.14
N THR A 57 -1.08 15.77 -9.87
CA THR A 57 -1.51 17.10 -9.49
C THR A 57 -0.32 18.01 -9.74
N ASP A 58 -0.09 18.31 -11.02
CA ASP A 58 0.66 19.48 -11.44
C ASP A 58 -0.17 20.73 -11.08
N VAL A 59 -0.28 21.00 -9.77
CA VAL A 59 -0.67 22.32 -9.29
C VAL A 59 0.63 23.09 -9.17
N SER A 60 1.09 23.61 -10.31
CA SER A 60 2.03 24.72 -10.32
C SER A 60 1.28 25.96 -9.82
N PRO A 61 1.59 26.53 -8.64
CA PRO A 61 1.00 27.79 -8.21
C PRO A 61 1.56 28.89 -9.12
N GLY A 62 0.67 29.72 -9.65
CA GLY A 62 0.96 30.60 -10.78
C GLY A 62 2.15 31.54 -10.61
N ALA A 63 2.86 31.75 -11.71
CA ALA A 63 3.62 32.98 -11.95
C ALA A 63 2.70 33.94 -12.72
N GLY A 64 1.92 34.72 -11.98
CA GLY A 64 1.38 35.95 -12.51
C GLY A 64 2.51 36.94 -12.72
N THR A 65 2.72 37.35 -13.96
CA THR A 65 3.30 38.65 -14.32
C THR A 65 2.73 39.04 -15.67
N GLU A 66 1.56 39.69 -15.64
CA GLU A 66 1.18 40.66 -16.64
C GLU A 66 2.05 41.90 -16.37
N LEU A 67 2.96 42.21 -17.29
CA LEU A 67 3.68 43.48 -17.33
C LEU A 67 3.41 44.09 -18.70
N LEU A 68 2.82 45.28 -18.65
CA LEU A 68 2.55 46.22 -19.75
C LEU A 68 3.77 46.46 -20.64
#